data_AF-A0A950SU00-F1
#
_entry.id   AF-A0A950SU00-F1
#
_cell.length_a   1.000
_cell.length_b   1.000
_cell.length_c   1.000
_cell.angle_alpha   90.00
_cell.angle_beta   90.00
_cell.angle_gamma   90.00
#
_symmetry.space_group_name_H-M   'P 1'
#
loop_
_entity.id
_entity.type
_entity.pdbx_description
1 polymer ?
#
loop_
_entity_poly.entity_id
_entity_poly.type
_entity_poly.pdbx_seq_one_letter_code
_entity_poly.pdbx_strand_id
1 'polypeptide(L)'
;MYVMRTQIGFFGAIAFFGALAAADAQMPPSPSAGTAFDGKYRFVSSARVNQTFTTRKGLTAQCPDRRPGPLTVRRGQARYTSETGYRLRGTVGPQGELAMQASGPGQSQPIVITTRGTIDGNGTARARQTSNSCNYDFVWQK
;
A
#
# COMPACT_ATOMS: atom_id res chain seq x y z
N MET A 1 -71.71 -36.84 50.03
CA MET A 1 -70.89 -38.07 50.11
C MET A 1 -71.29 -38.97 48.95
N TYR A 2 -70.51 -38.96 47.86
CA TYR A 2 -70.32 -40.04 46.87
C TYR A 2 -69.14 -39.58 46.00
N VAL A 3 -68.19 -40.49 45.82
CA VAL A 3 -66.90 -40.30 45.14
C VAL A 3 -66.95 -40.97 43.77
N MET A 4 -66.10 -40.45 42.86
CA MET A 4 -65.57 -40.99 41.60
C MET A 4 -66.43 -40.87 40.33
N ARG A 5 -65.90 -40.11 39.35
CA ARG A 5 -65.52 -40.72 38.06
C ARG A 5 -64.45 -39.92 37.29
N THR A 6 -63.52 -40.70 36.75
CA THR A 6 -62.26 -40.47 36.02
C THR A 6 -62.41 -39.84 34.63
N GLN A 7 -61.39 -39.10 34.16
CA GLN A 7 -60.76 -39.12 32.81
C GLN A 7 -59.69 -38.01 32.72
N ILE A 8 -58.39 -38.32 32.84
CA ILE A 8 -57.39 -38.64 31.78
C ILE A 8 -57.30 -37.57 30.69
N GLY A 9 -56.14 -36.89 30.63
CA GLY A 9 -55.78 -36.00 29.52
C GLY A 9 -54.47 -35.23 29.74
N PHE A 10 -53.35 -35.95 29.82
CA PHE A 10 -52.00 -35.36 29.80
C PHE A 10 -51.47 -35.42 28.35
N PHE A 11 -51.46 -34.30 27.65
CA PHE A 11 -50.86 -34.11 26.32
C PHE A 11 -50.48 -32.63 26.23
N GLY A 12 -49.28 -32.17 25.86
CA GLY A 12 -48.01 -32.77 25.49
C GLY A 12 -47.12 -31.59 25.11
N ALA A 13 -45.90 -31.49 25.65
CA ALA A 13 -44.96 -30.44 25.29
C ALA A 13 -44.34 -30.77 23.92
N ILE A 14 -44.62 -29.95 22.90
CA ILE A 14 -43.91 -30.03 21.62
C ILE A 14 -42.56 -29.32 21.80
N ALA A 15 -41.50 -30.11 22.00
CA ALA A 15 -40.13 -29.64 21.89
C ALA A 15 -39.76 -29.53 20.40
N PHE A 16 -39.69 -28.31 19.88
CA PHE A 16 -39.09 -28.04 18.58
C PHE A 16 -37.57 -28.05 18.73
N PHE A 17 -36.92 -29.16 18.35
CA PHE A 17 -35.48 -29.17 18.06
C PHE A 17 -35.26 -28.54 16.68
N GLY A 18 -35.11 -27.22 16.66
CA GLY A 18 -34.57 -26.51 15.51
C GLY A 18 -33.06 -26.77 15.43
N ALA A 19 -32.65 -27.68 14.54
CA ALA A 19 -31.26 -27.85 14.19
C ALA A 19 -30.73 -26.55 13.56
N LEU A 20 -29.96 -25.78 14.32
CA LEU A 20 -29.19 -24.66 13.79
C LEU A 20 -28.09 -25.25 12.92
N ALA A 21 -28.29 -25.21 11.61
CA ALA A 21 -27.21 -25.37 10.65
C ALA A 21 -26.21 -24.23 10.91
N ALA A 22 -25.07 -24.57 11.53
CA ALA A 22 -23.92 -23.69 11.61
C ALA A 22 -23.46 -23.45 10.17
N ALA A 23 -23.83 -22.30 9.60
CA ALA A 23 -23.26 -21.83 8.36
C ALA A 23 -21.80 -21.49 8.66
N ASP A 24 -20.89 -22.40 8.30
CA ASP A 24 -19.47 -22.12 8.16
C ASP A 24 -19.31 -21.03 7.11
N ALA A 25 -19.39 -19.77 7.54
CA ALA A 25 -18.95 -18.64 6.76
C ALA A 25 -17.42 -18.77 6.66
N GLN A 26 -16.98 -19.53 5.65
CA GLN A 26 -15.59 -19.59 5.24
C GLN A 26 -15.20 -18.16 4.82
N MET A 27 -14.65 -17.40 5.77
CA MET A 27 -14.04 -16.11 5.50
C MET A 27 -13.02 -16.33 4.39
N PRO A 28 -13.10 -15.63 3.25
CA PRO A 28 -12.08 -15.72 2.23
C PRO A 28 -10.72 -15.40 2.89
N PRO A 29 -9.66 -16.14 2.55
CA PRO A 29 -8.35 -15.93 3.17
C PRO A 29 -7.95 -14.47 2.97
N SER A 30 -7.73 -13.76 4.09
CA SER A 30 -7.21 -12.39 4.05
C SER A 30 -5.95 -12.41 3.19
N PRO A 31 -5.88 -11.60 2.11
CA PRO A 31 -4.67 -11.54 1.30
C PRO A 31 -3.52 -11.22 2.24
N SER A 32 -2.46 -12.04 2.18
CA SER A 32 -1.29 -11.84 3.02
C SER A 32 -0.85 -10.37 2.89
N ALA A 33 -0.72 -9.69 4.03
CA ALA A 33 -0.67 -8.22 4.13
C ALA A 33 0.49 -7.56 3.34
N GLY A 34 1.35 -8.34 2.69
CA GLY A 34 2.41 -7.89 1.78
C GLY A 34 2.14 -8.12 0.28
N THR A 35 0.97 -8.60 -0.14
CA THR A 35 0.71 -8.97 -1.55
C THR A 35 -0.36 -8.14 -2.26
N ALA A 36 -1.24 -7.45 -1.52
CA ALA A 36 -2.33 -6.66 -2.11
C ALA A 36 -1.81 -5.61 -3.12
N PHE A 37 -0.62 -5.05 -2.85
CA PHE A 37 0.01 -4.03 -3.68
C PHE A 37 1.06 -4.57 -4.67
N ASP A 38 1.25 -5.89 -4.76
CA ASP A 38 2.24 -6.47 -5.66
C ASP A 38 1.92 -6.19 -7.12
N GLY A 39 2.94 -5.89 -7.92
CA GLY A 39 2.81 -5.66 -9.35
C GLY A 39 3.79 -4.64 -9.89
N LYS A 40 3.61 -4.30 -11.18
CA LYS A 40 4.44 -3.34 -11.90
C LYS A 40 3.58 -2.14 -12.25
N TYR A 41 3.98 -0.98 -11.77
CA TYR A 41 3.30 0.30 -11.97
C TYR A 41 4.07 1.11 -13.02
N ARG A 42 3.38 1.50 -14.09
CA ARG A 42 3.91 2.36 -15.15
C ARG A 42 3.94 3.81 -14.67
N PHE A 43 4.98 4.53 -15.04
CA PHE A 43 5.06 5.97 -14.77
C PHE A 43 3.95 6.72 -15.52
N VAL A 44 3.25 7.61 -14.82
CA VAL A 44 2.19 8.45 -15.37
C VAL A 44 2.65 9.89 -15.46
N SER A 45 3.07 10.47 -14.34
CA SER A 45 3.42 11.89 -14.29
C SER A 45 4.44 12.22 -13.21
N SER A 46 5.08 13.37 -13.40
CA SER A 46 5.95 13.99 -12.42
C SER A 46 5.64 15.48 -12.29
N ALA A 47 5.83 16.02 -11.09
CA ALA A 47 5.73 17.43 -10.80
C ALA A 47 6.94 17.87 -9.97
N ARG A 48 7.48 19.04 -10.28
CA ARG A 48 8.61 19.62 -9.53
C ARG A 48 8.07 20.22 -8.24
N VAL A 49 8.61 19.80 -7.10
CA VAL A 49 8.26 20.39 -5.79
C VAL A 49 9.00 21.71 -5.58
N ASN A 50 10.25 21.79 -6.05
CA ASN A 50 11.01 23.03 -6.18
C ASN A 50 11.40 23.28 -7.63
N GLN A 51 11.32 24.54 -8.07
CA GLN A 51 11.68 24.93 -9.44
C GLN A 51 13.19 25.00 -9.64
N THR A 52 13.93 25.38 -8.60
CA THR A 52 15.36 25.61 -8.67
C THR A 52 16.11 24.92 -7.53
N PHE A 53 17.41 24.71 -7.73
CA PHE A 53 18.33 24.25 -6.71
C PHE A 53 19.63 25.06 -6.76
N THR A 54 20.32 25.16 -5.62
CA THR A 54 21.63 25.79 -5.55
C THR A 54 22.69 24.76 -5.92
N THR A 55 23.44 25.03 -6.99
CA THR A 55 24.60 24.25 -7.38
C THR A 55 25.73 24.46 -6.39
N ARG A 56 26.75 23.58 -6.43
CA ARG A 56 27.91 23.69 -5.54
C ARG A 56 28.71 24.97 -5.70
N LYS A 57 28.64 25.63 -6.86
CA LYS A 57 29.31 26.92 -7.11
C LYS A 57 28.52 28.10 -6.55
N GLY A 58 27.45 27.86 -5.79
CA GLY A 58 26.54 28.89 -5.30
C GLY A 58 25.57 29.44 -6.36
N LEU A 59 25.64 28.92 -7.60
CA LEU A 59 24.75 29.36 -8.69
C LEU A 59 23.40 28.68 -8.56
N THR A 60 22.32 29.42 -8.81
CA THR A 60 20.98 28.87 -8.93
C THR A 60 20.79 28.22 -10.30
N ALA A 61 20.29 26.99 -10.33
CA ALA A 61 19.96 26.27 -11.55
C ALA A 61 18.51 25.76 -11.50
N GLN A 62 17.91 25.58 -12.68
CA GLN A 62 16.56 25.03 -12.82
C GLN A 62 16.56 23.51 -12.63
N CYS A 63 15.53 23.01 -11.96
CA CYS A 63 15.28 21.58 -11.86
C CYS A 63 14.75 21.06 -13.20
N PRO A 64 15.41 20.06 -13.81
CA PRO A 64 14.94 19.46 -15.04
C PRO A 64 13.65 18.66 -14.77
N ASP A 65 12.89 18.40 -15.83
CA ASP A 65 11.84 17.39 -15.76
C ASP A 65 12.45 16.00 -15.53
N ARG A 66 11.74 15.17 -14.75
CA ARG A 66 12.18 13.82 -14.42
C ARG A 66 11.14 12.78 -14.74
N ARG A 67 11.57 11.67 -15.32
CA ARG A 67 10.77 10.49 -15.66
C ARG A 67 11.45 9.25 -15.06
N PRO A 68 11.10 8.87 -13.82
CA PRO A 68 11.61 7.64 -13.24
C PRO A 68 11.12 6.41 -14.03
N GLY A 69 11.85 5.31 -13.89
CA GLY A 69 11.41 4.01 -14.36
C GLY A 69 10.14 3.50 -13.66
N PRO A 70 9.62 2.34 -14.08
CA PRO A 70 8.46 1.73 -13.46
C PRO A 70 8.73 1.36 -12.00
N LEU A 71 7.73 1.55 -11.14
CA LEU A 71 7.74 1.06 -9.77
C LEU A 71 7.33 -0.42 -9.78
N THR A 72 8.10 -1.26 -9.10
CA THR A 72 7.79 -2.68 -8.95
C THR A 72 7.68 -3.02 -7.47
N VAL A 73 6.56 -3.63 -7.09
CA VAL A 73 6.28 -4.13 -5.75
C VAL A 73 6.19 -5.66 -5.80
N ARG A 74 6.92 -6.35 -4.93
CA ARG A 74 6.88 -7.81 -4.81
C ARG A 74 7.06 -8.21 -3.35
N ARG A 75 6.07 -8.88 -2.77
CA ARG A 75 6.04 -9.31 -1.37
C ARG A 75 6.38 -8.14 -0.43
N GLY A 76 5.75 -7.00 -0.66
CA GLY A 76 5.96 -5.77 0.11
C GLY A 76 7.30 -5.07 -0.15
N GLN A 77 8.16 -5.57 -1.03
CA GLN A 77 9.41 -4.90 -1.42
C GLN A 77 9.20 -4.03 -2.65
N ALA A 78 9.52 -2.74 -2.53
CA ALA A 78 9.41 -1.75 -3.60
C ALA A 78 10.77 -1.45 -4.23
N ARG A 79 10.78 -1.25 -5.55
CA ARG A 79 11.96 -0.79 -6.30
C ARG A 79 11.59 0.03 -7.52
N TYR A 80 12.39 1.04 -7.82
CA TYR A 80 12.40 1.73 -9.11
C TYR A 80 13.80 2.30 -9.39
N THR A 81 14.03 2.72 -10.62
CA THR A 81 15.27 3.41 -11.01
C THR A 81 14.95 4.85 -11.34
N SER A 82 15.58 5.79 -10.64
CA SER A 82 15.49 7.21 -10.98
C SER A 82 16.09 7.45 -12.36
N GLU A 83 15.73 8.56 -13.00
CA GLU A 83 16.27 8.92 -14.32
C GLU A 83 17.80 9.09 -14.31
N THR A 84 18.37 9.50 -13.16
CA THR A 84 19.81 9.62 -12.95
C THR A 84 20.50 8.29 -12.64
N GLY A 85 19.78 7.16 -12.70
CA GLY A 85 20.34 5.82 -12.55
C GLY A 85 20.40 5.28 -11.12
N TYR A 86 20.04 6.08 -10.09
CA TYR A 86 19.96 5.56 -8.72
C TYR A 86 18.84 4.52 -8.62
N ARG A 87 19.17 3.38 -8.00
CA ARG A 87 18.24 2.29 -7.75
C ARG A 87 17.66 2.46 -6.35
N LEU A 88 16.43 2.96 -6.28
CA LEU A 88 15.72 3.09 -5.01
C LEU A 88 15.13 1.75 -4.61
N ARG A 89 15.25 1.44 -3.33
CA ARG A 89 14.71 0.23 -2.71
C ARG A 89 13.99 0.60 -1.42
N GLY A 90 12.99 -0.18 -1.07
CA GLY A 90 12.24 0.04 0.16
C GLY A 90 11.05 -0.90 0.28
N THR A 91 10.03 -0.47 1.00
CA THR A 91 8.89 -1.30 1.36
C THR A 91 7.56 -0.62 1.08
N VAL A 92 6.53 -1.45 0.93
CA VAL A 92 5.11 -1.08 0.96
C VAL A 92 4.50 -1.69 2.20
N GLY A 93 3.93 -0.85 3.07
CA GLY A 93 3.21 -1.26 4.25
C GLY A 93 1.85 -1.91 3.93
N PRO A 94 1.20 -2.50 4.94
CA PRO A 94 -0.06 -3.21 4.75
C PRO A 94 -1.22 -2.29 4.34
N GLN A 95 -1.13 -0.97 4.56
CA GLN A 95 -2.11 0.01 4.09
C GLN A 95 -1.61 0.79 2.86
N GLY A 96 -0.56 0.29 2.20
CA GLY A 96 -0.01 0.89 0.99
C GLY A 96 1.03 1.98 1.24
N GLU A 97 1.52 2.16 2.47
CA GLU A 97 2.53 3.16 2.78
C GLU A 97 3.85 2.82 2.07
N LEU A 98 4.30 3.70 1.19
CA LEU A 98 5.54 3.52 0.43
C LEU A 98 6.67 4.30 1.09
N ALA A 99 7.77 3.61 1.40
CA ALA A 99 9.00 4.23 1.89
C ALA A 99 10.21 3.62 1.20
N MET A 100 11.04 4.44 0.54
CA MET A 100 12.19 4.00 -0.23
C MET A 100 13.38 4.95 -0.05
N GLN A 101 14.58 4.41 -0.27
CA GLN A 101 15.82 5.17 -0.24
C GLN A 101 16.80 4.66 -1.30
N ALA A 102 17.64 5.57 -1.78
CA ALA A 102 18.91 5.24 -2.40
C ALA A 102 20.01 6.15 -1.83
N SER A 103 21.21 5.61 -1.77
CA SER A 103 22.43 6.39 -1.59
C SER A 103 23.38 6.10 -2.75
N GLY A 104 24.24 7.06 -3.06
CA GLY A 104 25.32 6.82 -3.99
C GLY A 104 26.38 7.90 -3.94
N PRO A 105 27.44 7.75 -4.74
CA PRO A 105 28.53 8.69 -4.75
C PRO A 105 28.01 10.07 -5.17
N GLY A 106 28.33 11.08 -4.38
CA GLY A 106 28.30 12.47 -4.80
C GLY A 106 29.69 13.04 -4.58
N GLN A 107 30.15 13.94 -5.46
CA GLN A 107 31.57 14.33 -5.40
C GLN A 107 32.02 15.00 -4.08
N SER A 108 31.15 15.69 -3.33
CA SER A 108 31.52 16.34 -2.06
C SER A 108 30.85 15.69 -0.84
N GLN A 109 29.63 15.19 -1.02
CA GLN A 109 28.87 14.44 -0.02
C GLN A 109 28.05 13.37 -0.75
N PRO A 110 27.71 12.26 -0.10
CA PRO A 110 26.82 11.25 -0.65
C PRO A 110 25.49 11.86 -1.09
N ILE A 111 25.01 11.45 -2.26
CA ILE A 111 23.65 11.78 -2.67
C ILE A 111 22.72 10.83 -1.95
N VAL A 112 21.83 11.39 -1.13
CA VAL A 112 20.74 10.65 -0.50
C VAL A 112 19.45 11.04 -1.19
N ILE A 113 18.72 10.02 -1.63
CA ILE A 113 17.39 10.17 -2.22
C ILE A 113 16.44 9.40 -1.34
N THR A 114 15.42 10.07 -0.83
CA THR A 114 14.32 9.40 -0.11
C THR A 114 13.05 9.55 -0.90
N THR A 115 12.18 8.56 -0.83
CA THR A 115 10.87 8.60 -1.49
C THR A 115 9.82 8.08 -0.53
N ARG A 116 8.78 8.87 -0.30
CA ARG A 116 7.69 8.55 0.63
C ARG A 116 6.35 8.81 -0.03
N GLY A 117 5.38 7.95 0.21
CA GLY A 117 4.09 8.05 -0.47
C GLY A 117 3.11 6.97 -0.06
N THR A 118 2.10 6.77 -0.90
CA THR A 118 1.08 5.73 -0.71
C THR A 118 0.74 5.06 -2.04
N ILE A 119 0.24 3.83 -1.94
CA ILE A 119 -0.38 3.08 -3.02
C ILE A 119 -1.84 2.86 -2.63
N ASP A 120 -2.78 3.30 -3.47
CA ASP A 120 -4.20 3.07 -3.23
C ASP A 120 -4.66 1.68 -3.71
N GLY A 121 -5.86 1.29 -3.31
CA GLY A 121 -6.48 0.03 -3.73
C GLY A 121 -6.80 -0.07 -5.23
N ASN A 122 -6.77 1.06 -5.95
CA ASN A 122 -7.00 1.13 -7.39
C ASN A 122 -5.69 0.99 -8.19
N GLY A 123 -4.55 0.78 -7.52
CA GLY A 123 -3.26 0.61 -8.16
C GLY A 123 -2.60 1.93 -8.57
N THR A 124 -2.98 3.06 -7.99
CA THR A 124 -2.26 4.32 -8.14
C THR A 124 -1.22 4.45 -7.04
N ALA A 125 0.05 4.65 -7.40
CA ALA A 125 1.10 5.00 -6.45
C ALA A 125 1.43 6.49 -6.58
N ARG A 126 1.38 7.23 -5.46
CA ARG A 126 1.76 8.65 -5.39
C ARG A 126 2.87 8.81 -4.39
N ALA A 127 3.99 9.40 -4.78
CA ALA A 127 5.11 9.55 -3.86
C ALA A 127 5.92 10.82 -4.11
N ARG A 128 6.43 11.39 -3.02
CA ARG A 128 7.37 12.49 -3.03
C ARG A 128 8.79 11.96 -2.90
N GLN A 129 9.63 12.27 -3.89
CA GLN A 129 11.07 12.10 -3.83
C GLN A 129 11.73 13.37 -3.31
N THR A 130 12.57 13.24 -2.29
CA THR A 130 13.43 14.32 -1.80
C THR A 130 14.90 13.96 -1.94
N SER A 131 15.71 14.98 -2.22
CA SER A 131 17.16 14.89 -2.26
C SER A 131 17.78 16.22 -1.82
N ASN A 132 19.12 16.30 -1.83
CA ASN A 132 19.87 17.53 -1.56
C ASN A 132 19.80 18.58 -2.70
N SER A 133 19.02 18.33 -3.75
CA SER A 133 18.90 19.21 -4.92
C SER A 133 17.44 19.40 -5.33
N CYS A 134 16.96 18.62 -6.28
CA CYS A 134 15.60 18.70 -6.81
C CYS A 134 14.70 17.64 -6.18
N ASN A 135 13.50 18.07 -5.83
CA ASN A 135 12.45 17.30 -5.22
C ASN A 135 11.26 17.19 -6.19
N TYR A 136 10.62 16.03 -6.20
CA TYR A 136 9.59 15.71 -7.18
C TYR A 136 8.44 14.95 -6.55
N ASP A 137 7.23 15.20 -7.03
CA ASP A 137 6.09 14.32 -6.82
C ASP A 137 5.93 13.43 -8.05
N PHE A 138 5.76 12.13 -7.85
CA PHE A 138 5.63 11.13 -8.90
C PHE A 138 4.32 10.37 -8.76
N VAL A 139 3.75 10.02 -9.91
CA VAL A 139 2.57 9.16 -10.00
C VAL A 139 2.89 7.96 -10.89
N TRP A 140 2.57 6.77 -10.40
CA TRP A 140 2.55 5.54 -11.19
C TRP A 140 1.16 4.89 -11.14
N GLN A 141 0.85 4.09 -12.16
CA GLN A 141 -0.40 3.34 -12.27
C GLN A 141 -0.10 1.90 -12.67
N LYS A 142 -0.70 0.94 -11.95
CA LYS A 142 -0.65 -0.50 -12.27
C LYS A 142 -1.39 -0.79 -13.57
#